data_AF-A0AAD8BTS3-F1
#
_entry.id   AF-A0AAD8BTS3-F1
#
_cell.length_a   1.000
_cell.length_b   1.000
_cell.length_c   1.000
_cell.angle_alpha   90.00
_cell.angle_beta   90.00
_cell.angle_gamma   90.00
#
_symmetry.space_group_name_H-M   'P 1'
#
loop_
_entity.id
_entity.type
_entity.pdbx_description
1 polymer ?
#
loop_
_entity_poly.entity_id
_entity_poly.type
_entity_poly.pdbx_seq_one_letter_code
_entity_poly.pdbx_strand_id
1 'polypeptide(L)'
;MTVREASKLTINVIMEFWKKASIPTRAEQHCIQKLESVFYEWKGLQKHKSRSGEAHKKQEHEFVSHLEDLFDIAHQDALTIISNPEDRAFLLRQREKGRPGSIGVRDKVTERKARAAGERKQAEARRRQKSVDEMNISACLTTLESSSGEDSDHDQEQIAMCDDEYKPVASSSTDPADCITKPVPKKAKTDVLTTGLMAALDRTQTSSRNAVYVLCETASSLGHNVDSLNISRNSIHRARCKARTIAASHLKSEFLSVNHLTVHWDGKLLEDLTTREHVDRLPILISGVGCEQLLAVPKLSSGTGESQATAVVNEIKQ
;
A
#
# COMPACT_ATOMS: atom_id res chain seq x y z
N MET A 1 -26.35 -11.46 -30.07
CA MET A 1 -26.59 -10.80 -28.77
C MET A 1 -28.01 -10.29 -28.75
N THR A 2 -28.85 -10.80 -27.86
CA THR A 2 -30.23 -10.34 -27.69
C THR A 2 -30.27 -8.99 -26.95
N VAL A 3 -31.38 -8.25 -27.05
CA VAL A 3 -31.57 -6.99 -26.29
C VAL A 3 -31.42 -7.25 -24.79
N ARG A 4 -31.96 -8.37 -24.29
CA ARG A 4 -31.86 -8.77 -22.88
C ARG A 4 -30.40 -9.01 -22.46
N GLU A 5 -29.60 -9.71 -23.27
CA GLU A 5 -28.18 -9.95 -22.99
C GLU A 5 -27.38 -8.65 -22.99
N ALA A 6 -27.62 -7.77 -23.96
CA ALA A 6 -26.98 -6.47 -24.06
C ALA A 6 -27.31 -5.59 -22.85
N SER A 7 -28.58 -5.52 -22.48
CA SER A 7 -29.03 -4.76 -21.30
C SER A 7 -28.40 -5.29 -20.01
N LYS A 8 -28.28 -6.62 -19.88
CA LYS A 8 -27.63 -7.24 -18.72
C LYS A 8 -26.17 -6.84 -18.59
N LEU A 9 -25.40 -6.90 -19.68
CA LEU A 9 -23.99 -6.49 -19.70
C LEU A 9 -23.84 -5.02 -19.33
N THR A 10 -24.64 -4.14 -19.94
CA THR A 10 -24.62 -2.70 -19.67
C THR A 10 -24.96 -2.38 -18.21
N ILE A 11 -26.01 -3.00 -17.66
CA ILE A 11 -26.40 -2.80 -16.26
C ILE A 11 -25.31 -3.27 -15.30
N ASN A 12 -24.63 -4.39 -15.58
CA ASN A 12 -23.51 -4.83 -14.73
C ASN A 12 -22.39 -3.79 -14.66
N VAL A 13 -22.01 -3.21 -15.80
CA VAL A 13 -21.02 -2.12 -15.85
C VAL A 13 -21.53 -0.90 -15.08
N ILE A 14 -22.78 -0.49 -15.28
CA ILE A 14 -23.37 0.67 -14.56
C ILE A 14 -23.40 0.42 -13.05
N MET A 15 -23.81 -0.77 -12.60
CA MET A 15 -23.86 -1.11 -11.18
C MET A 15 -22.49 -1.00 -10.52
N GLU A 16 -21.39 -1.32 -11.21
CA GLU A 16 -20.04 -1.13 -10.66
C GLU A 16 -19.73 0.35 -10.38
N PHE A 17 -20.20 1.29 -11.21
CA PHE A 17 -20.03 2.73 -10.95
C PHE A 17 -20.78 3.17 -9.69
N TRP A 18 -22.01 2.70 -9.51
CA TRP A 18 -22.81 3.01 -8.32
C TRP A 18 -22.21 2.37 -7.04
N LYS A 19 -21.68 1.15 -7.15
CA LYS A 19 -20.94 0.48 -6.06
C LYS A 19 -19.69 1.25 -5.64
N LYS A 20 -18.96 1.86 -6.59
CA LYS A 20 -17.77 2.71 -6.28
C LYS A 20 -18.14 3.94 -5.43
N ALA A 21 -19.36 4.45 -5.58
CA ALA A 21 -19.89 5.55 -4.78
C ALA A 21 -20.57 5.09 -3.48
N SER A 22 -20.50 3.79 -3.14
CA SER A 22 -21.19 3.18 -1.99
C SER A 22 -22.70 3.45 -1.95
N ILE A 23 -23.33 3.67 -3.10
CA ILE A 23 -24.77 3.93 -3.20
C ILE A 23 -25.49 2.58 -3.40
N PRO A 24 -26.44 2.20 -2.53
CA PRO A 24 -27.19 0.96 -2.70
C PRO A 24 -28.07 1.03 -3.95
N THR A 25 -28.03 -0.02 -4.78
CA THR A 25 -28.81 -0.12 -6.02
C THR A 25 -30.03 -1.01 -5.84
N ARG A 26 -31.02 -0.88 -6.74
CA ARG A 26 -32.13 -1.84 -6.84
C ARG A 26 -31.63 -3.19 -7.35
N ALA A 27 -32.50 -4.20 -7.27
CA ALA A 27 -32.25 -5.50 -7.88
C ALA A 27 -31.98 -5.36 -9.40
N GLU A 28 -31.06 -6.17 -9.91
CA GLU A 28 -30.57 -6.14 -11.30
C GLU A 28 -31.73 -6.17 -12.31
N GLN A 29 -32.75 -7.00 -12.06
CA GLN A 29 -33.91 -7.15 -12.94
C GLN A 29 -34.67 -5.84 -13.16
N HIS A 30 -34.85 -5.02 -12.12
CA HIS A 30 -35.52 -3.72 -12.24
C HIS A 30 -34.67 -2.71 -13.01
N CYS A 31 -33.34 -2.77 -12.85
CA CYS A 31 -32.43 -1.92 -13.59
C CYS A 31 -32.42 -2.28 -15.08
N ILE A 32 -32.44 -3.58 -15.41
CA ILE A 32 -32.55 -4.08 -16.78
C ILE A 32 -33.87 -3.63 -17.42
N GLN A 33 -34.99 -3.80 -16.73
CA GLN A 33 -36.30 -3.36 -17.24
C GLN A 33 -36.33 -1.85 -17.52
N LYS A 34 -35.71 -1.04 -16.64
CA LYS A 34 -35.59 0.41 -16.84
C LYS A 34 -34.80 0.75 -18.10
N LEU A 35 -33.65 0.11 -18.32
CA LEU A 35 -32.83 0.32 -19.51
C LEU A 35 -33.55 -0.13 -20.79
N GLU A 36 -34.23 -1.27 -20.75
CA GLU A 36 -35.04 -1.76 -21.87
C GLU A 36 -36.17 -0.80 -22.23
N SER A 37 -36.83 -0.20 -21.24
CA SER A 37 -37.88 0.82 -21.47
C SER A 37 -37.34 2.01 -22.27
N VAL A 38 -36.20 2.57 -21.86
CA VAL A 38 -35.53 3.69 -22.56
C VAL A 38 -35.14 3.29 -23.98
N PHE A 39 -34.64 2.06 -24.16
CA PHE A 39 -34.28 1.53 -25.48
C PHE A 39 -35.50 1.40 -26.40
N TYR A 40 -36.64 0.91 -25.91
CA TYR A 40 -37.85 0.76 -26.73
C TYR A 40 -38.51 2.10 -27.05
N GLU A 41 -38.45 3.08 -26.14
CA GLU A 41 -38.87 4.45 -26.40
C GLU A 41 -38.05 5.06 -27.55
N TRP A 42 -36.71 4.98 -27.46
CA TRP A 42 -35.81 5.39 -28.54
C TRP A 42 -36.10 4.66 -29.86
N LYS A 43 -36.32 3.35 -29.82
CA LYS A 43 -36.64 2.55 -31.01
C LYS A 43 -37.96 3.00 -31.65
N GLY A 44 -38.93 3.45 -30.85
CA GLY A 44 -40.18 4.05 -31.31
C GLY A 44 -39.93 5.35 -32.09
N LEU A 45 -39.14 6.25 -31.52
CA LEU A 45 -38.74 7.51 -32.19
C LEU A 45 -37.94 7.24 -33.47
N GLN A 46 -37.01 6.29 -33.44
CA GLN A 46 -36.17 5.93 -34.58
C GLN A 46 -37.00 5.43 -35.79
N LYS A 47 -38.08 4.68 -35.56
CA LYS A 47 -38.98 4.21 -36.62
C LYS A 47 -39.65 5.35 -37.38
N HIS A 48 -39.82 6.50 -36.73
CA HIS A 48 -40.52 7.66 -37.29
C HIS A 48 -39.57 8.83 -37.59
N LYS A 49 -38.27 8.57 -37.77
CA LYS A 49 -37.23 9.59 -38.05
C LYS A 49 -37.51 10.53 -39.23
N SER A 50 -38.34 10.12 -40.20
CA SER A 50 -38.72 10.94 -41.36
C SER A 50 -39.90 11.87 -41.07
N ARG A 51 -40.55 11.75 -39.91
CA ARG A 51 -41.73 12.52 -39.53
C ARG A 51 -41.29 13.86 -38.92
N SER A 52 -41.40 14.94 -39.68
CA SER A 52 -41.04 16.29 -39.24
C SER A 52 -42.18 17.06 -38.53
N GLY A 53 -43.17 16.37 -37.96
CA GLY A 53 -44.27 17.01 -37.24
C GLY A 53 -43.80 17.64 -35.92
N GLU A 54 -44.34 18.81 -35.55
CA GLU A 54 -43.98 19.51 -34.30
C GLU A 54 -44.13 18.62 -33.06
N ALA A 55 -45.20 17.81 -33.01
CA ALA A 55 -45.41 16.86 -31.92
C ALA A 55 -44.28 15.81 -31.81
N HIS A 56 -43.73 15.35 -32.95
CA HIS A 56 -42.63 14.39 -32.97
C HIS A 56 -41.31 15.05 -32.51
N LYS A 57 -41.02 16.26 -33.01
CA LYS A 57 -39.85 17.03 -32.57
C LYS A 57 -39.88 17.34 -31.08
N LYS A 58 -41.07 17.61 -30.53
CA LYS A 58 -41.27 17.78 -29.09
C LYS A 58 -40.94 16.51 -28.31
N GLN A 59 -41.41 15.34 -28.77
CA GLN A 59 -41.10 14.04 -28.16
C GLN A 59 -39.60 13.71 -28.24
N GLU A 60 -38.94 14.00 -29.37
CA GLU A 60 -37.49 13.85 -29.50
C GLU A 60 -36.74 14.75 -28.52
N HIS A 61 -37.15 16.01 -28.40
CA HIS A 61 -36.54 16.95 -27.45
C HIS A 61 -36.75 16.52 -26.00
N GLU A 62 -37.96 16.05 -25.63
CA GLU A 62 -38.25 15.52 -24.29
C GLU A 62 -37.40 14.29 -23.99
N PHE A 63 -37.25 13.37 -24.95
CA PHE A 63 -36.39 12.20 -24.79
C PHE A 63 -34.92 12.58 -24.60
N VAL A 64 -34.39 13.49 -25.42
CA VAL A 64 -33.00 13.98 -25.29
C VAL A 64 -32.79 14.66 -23.94
N SER A 65 -33.73 15.49 -23.50
CA SER A 65 -33.67 16.12 -22.17
C SER A 65 -33.66 15.08 -21.04
N HIS A 66 -34.38 13.97 -21.18
CA HIS A 66 -34.35 12.90 -20.18
C HIS A 66 -33.01 12.15 -20.13
N LEU A 67 -32.25 12.10 -21.23
CA LEU A 67 -30.91 11.51 -21.26
C LEU A 67 -29.86 12.37 -20.55
N GLU A 68 -30.12 13.66 -20.35
CA GLU A 68 -29.25 14.56 -19.58
C GLU A 68 -29.43 14.38 -18.06
N ASP A 69 -30.56 13.81 -17.64
CA ASP A 69 -30.87 13.51 -16.25
C ASP A 69 -30.17 12.23 -15.76
N LEU A 70 -30.07 12.08 -14.44
CA LEU A 70 -29.47 10.90 -13.82
C LEU A 70 -30.26 9.63 -14.17
N PHE A 71 -29.57 8.63 -14.71
CA PHE A 71 -30.09 7.27 -14.82
C PHE A 71 -30.16 6.60 -13.44
N ASP A 72 -31.18 6.96 -12.65
CA ASP A 72 -31.26 6.59 -11.24
C ASP A 72 -31.60 5.10 -11.05
N ILE A 73 -30.62 4.33 -10.57
CA ILE A 73 -30.79 2.93 -10.17
C ILE A 73 -30.65 2.73 -8.65
N ALA A 74 -30.68 3.81 -7.88
CA ALA A 74 -30.62 3.76 -6.42
C ALA A 74 -31.79 2.97 -5.84
N HIS A 75 -31.52 2.25 -4.75
CA HIS A 75 -32.55 1.64 -3.93
C HIS A 75 -33.59 2.69 -3.51
N GLN A 76 -34.85 2.28 -3.33
CA GLN A 76 -35.92 3.19 -2.93
C GLN A 76 -35.58 3.86 -1.58
N ASP A 77 -35.09 3.04 -0.65
CA ASP A 77 -34.61 3.47 0.66
C ASP A 77 -33.12 3.89 0.68
N ALA A 78 -32.53 4.26 -0.46
CA ALA A 78 -31.10 4.58 -0.50
C ALA A 78 -30.71 5.69 0.49
N LEU A 79 -31.57 6.70 0.66
CA LEU A 79 -31.31 7.80 1.59
C LEU A 79 -31.34 7.38 3.06
N THR A 80 -32.06 6.31 3.42
CA THR A 80 -32.08 5.81 4.80
C THR A 80 -30.94 4.83 5.05
N ILE A 81 -30.61 4.00 4.06
CA ILE A 81 -29.52 3.00 4.12
C ILE A 81 -28.14 3.66 4.18
N ILE A 82 -27.91 4.73 3.38
CA ILE A 82 -26.65 5.47 3.41
C ILE A 82 -26.50 6.11 4.79
N SER A 83 -25.45 5.77 5.54
CA SER A 83 -25.24 6.33 6.89
C SER A 83 -24.50 7.67 6.87
N ASN A 84 -23.69 7.94 5.84
CA ASN A 84 -22.91 9.15 5.73
C ASN A 84 -23.74 10.32 5.16
N PRO A 85 -23.83 11.48 5.85
CA PRO A 85 -24.57 12.63 5.34
C PRO A 85 -24.00 13.21 4.03
N GLU A 86 -22.69 13.10 3.80
CA GLU A 86 -22.05 13.59 2.57
C GLU A 86 -22.51 12.78 1.34
N ASP A 87 -22.58 11.46 1.48
CA ASP A 87 -23.02 10.54 0.41
C ASP A 87 -24.51 10.73 0.10
N ARG A 88 -25.33 11.03 1.12
CA ARG A 88 -26.75 11.41 0.93
C ARG A 88 -26.86 12.72 0.13
N ALA A 89 -26.09 13.73 0.52
CA ALA A 89 -26.07 15.02 -0.18
C ALA A 89 -25.56 14.88 -1.62
N PHE A 90 -24.60 13.99 -1.84
CA PHE A 90 -24.10 13.65 -3.18
C PHE A 90 -25.20 13.04 -4.06
N LEU A 91 -25.94 12.03 -3.57
CA LEU A 91 -27.04 11.42 -4.32
C LEU A 91 -28.16 12.44 -4.62
N LEU A 92 -28.48 13.32 -3.66
CA LEU A 92 -29.47 14.39 -3.88
C LEU A 92 -29.01 15.36 -4.96
N ARG A 93 -27.76 15.83 -4.92
CA ARG A 93 -27.20 16.69 -5.98
C ARG A 93 -27.19 16.00 -7.35
N GLN A 94 -26.90 14.70 -7.41
CA GLN A 94 -26.93 13.98 -8.68
C GLN A 94 -28.36 13.88 -9.27
N ARG A 95 -29.41 13.95 -8.44
CA ARG A 95 -30.81 13.95 -8.90
C ARG A 95 -31.31 15.33 -9.36
N GLU A 96 -30.57 16.40 -9.11
CA GLU A 96 -30.89 17.74 -9.60
C GLU A 96 -30.69 17.79 -11.13
N LYS A 97 -31.54 18.57 -11.82
CA LYS A 97 -31.41 18.77 -13.26
C LYS A 97 -30.10 19.50 -13.58
N GLY A 98 -29.45 19.11 -14.68
CA GLY A 98 -28.27 19.82 -15.20
C GLY A 98 -26.91 19.29 -14.75
N ARG A 99 -26.79 17.97 -14.52
CA ARG A 99 -25.54 17.23 -14.24
C ARG A 99 -24.48 18.04 -13.47
N PRO A 100 -24.75 18.46 -12.21
CA PRO A 100 -23.86 19.33 -11.43
C PRO A 100 -22.52 18.68 -11.06
N GLY A 101 -22.34 17.38 -11.31
CA GLY A 101 -21.07 16.67 -11.12
C GLY A 101 -21.08 15.29 -11.75
N SER A 102 -19.92 14.63 -11.75
CA SER A 102 -19.77 13.24 -12.22
C SER A 102 -19.22 12.33 -11.11
N ILE A 103 -19.57 11.04 -11.17
CA ILE A 103 -18.98 10.02 -10.29
C ILE A 103 -17.53 9.79 -10.75
N GLY A 104 -16.57 10.32 -9.99
CA GLY A 104 -15.13 10.22 -10.27
C GLY A 104 -14.46 8.95 -9.73
N VAL A 105 -13.14 9.01 -9.56
CA VAL A 105 -12.33 7.91 -8.99
C VAL A 105 -12.73 7.66 -7.53
N ARG A 106 -12.69 6.39 -7.12
CA ARG A 106 -13.13 5.89 -5.79
C ARG A 106 -12.77 6.83 -4.64
N ASP A 107 -13.75 7.08 -3.77
CA ASP A 107 -13.53 7.81 -2.53
C ASP A 107 -12.67 6.99 -1.56
N LYS A 108 -11.39 7.37 -1.46
CA LYS A 108 -10.38 6.75 -0.58
C LYS A 108 -10.77 6.84 0.90
N VAL A 109 -11.57 7.83 1.29
CA VAL A 109 -12.00 8.00 2.69
C VAL A 109 -13.01 6.94 3.07
N THR A 110 -14.00 6.72 2.21
CA THR A 110 -15.01 5.68 2.40
C THR A 110 -14.41 4.28 2.33
N GLU A 111 -13.43 4.04 1.46
CA GLU A 111 -12.68 2.76 1.42
C GLU A 111 -11.90 2.50 2.71
N ARG A 112 -11.21 3.52 3.25
CA ARG A 112 -10.51 3.40 4.55
C ARG A 112 -11.49 3.10 5.70
N LYS A 113 -12.65 3.75 5.73
CA LYS A 113 -13.70 3.50 6.74
C LYS A 113 -14.29 2.08 6.61
N ALA A 114 -14.60 1.65 5.39
CA ALA A 114 -15.11 0.30 5.13
C ALA A 114 -14.08 -0.79 5.46
N ARG A 115 -12.81 -0.56 5.13
CA ARG A 115 -11.69 -1.44 5.49
C ARG A 115 -11.53 -1.54 7.00
N ALA A 116 -11.50 -0.41 7.71
CA ALA A 116 -11.42 -0.40 9.16
C ALA A 116 -12.63 -1.09 9.82
N ALA A 117 -13.85 -0.93 9.26
CA ALA A 117 -15.03 -1.64 9.73
C ALA A 117 -14.94 -3.15 9.47
N GLY A 118 -14.42 -3.57 8.31
CA GLY A 118 -14.15 -4.97 7.98
C GLY A 118 -13.10 -5.59 8.90
N GLU A 119 -12.00 -4.88 9.16
CA GLU A 119 -10.95 -5.29 10.10
C GLU A 119 -11.49 -5.41 11.52
N ARG A 120 -12.35 -4.49 11.98
CA ARG A 120 -13.04 -4.61 13.28
C ARG A 120 -13.94 -5.84 13.35
N LYS A 121 -14.72 -6.10 12.29
CA LYS A 121 -15.61 -7.27 12.24
C LYS A 121 -14.82 -8.58 12.20
N GLN A 122 -13.70 -8.63 11.48
CA GLN A 122 -12.80 -9.79 11.46
C GLN A 122 -12.09 -9.97 12.82
N ALA A 123 -11.65 -8.88 13.46
CA ALA A 123 -11.06 -8.94 14.79
C ALA A 123 -12.07 -9.42 15.85
N GLU A 124 -13.33 -8.98 15.76
CA GLU A 124 -14.41 -9.46 16.64
C GLU A 124 -14.75 -10.94 16.37
N ALA A 125 -14.81 -11.36 15.11
CA ALA A 125 -14.97 -12.76 14.76
C ALA A 125 -13.79 -13.62 15.27
N ARG A 126 -12.55 -13.13 15.15
CA ARG A 126 -11.35 -13.79 15.69
C ARG A 126 -11.39 -13.84 17.23
N ARG A 127 -11.89 -12.80 17.90
CA ARG A 127 -12.10 -12.82 19.36
C ARG A 127 -13.16 -13.84 19.78
N ARG A 128 -14.29 -13.91 19.04
CA ARG A 128 -15.32 -14.94 19.26
C ARG A 128 -14.76 -16.34 19.03
N GLN A 129 -14.01 -16.55 17.93
CA GLN A 129 -13.38 -17.84 17.64
C GLN A 129 -12.38 -18.22 18.73
N LYS A 130 -11.50 -17.31 19.16
CA LYS A 130 -10.59 -17.54 20.29
C LYS A 130 -11.32 -17.89 21.58
N SER A 131 -12.46 -17.24 21.89
CA SER A 131 -13.24 -17.61 23.08
C SER A 131 -13.89 -19.00 22.97
N VAL A 132 -14.30 -19.39 21.76
CA VAL A 132 -14.84 -20.73 21.49
C VAL A 132 -13.73 -21.77 21.55
N ASP A 133 -12.55 -21.46 21.00
CA ASP A 133 -11.37 -22.31 21.06
C ASP A 133 -10.84 -22.41 22.49
N GLU A 134 -10.86 -21.35 23.31
CA GLU A 134 -10.53 -21.41 24.74
C GLU A 134 -11.54 -22.27 25.54
N MET A 135 -12.84 -22.18 25.23
CA MET A 135 -13.84 -23.08 25.82
C MET A 135 -13.60 -24.54 25.38
N ASN A 136 -13.25 -24.76 24.11
CA ASN A 136 -12.93 -26.09 23.58
C ASN A 136 -11.59 -26.63 24.12
N ILE A 137 -10.59 -25.77 24.34
CA ILE A 137 -9.29 -26.11 24.95
C ILE A 137 -9.47 -26.38 26.44
N SER A 138 -10.31 -25.64 27.16
CA SER A 138 -10.68 -25.96 28.54
C SER A 138 -11.37 -27.33 28.64
N ALA A 139 -12.25 -27.65 27.67
CA ALA A 139 -12.85 -28.99 27.54
C ALA A 139 -11.86 -30.08 27.06
N CYS A 140 -10.79 -29.69 26.34
CA CYS A 140 -9.72 -30.59 25.87
C CYS A 140 -8.59 -30.75 26.89
N LEU A 141 -8.43 -29.86 27.88
CA LEU A 141 -7.42 -29.94 28.94
C LEU A 141 -7.67 -31.12 29.90
N THR A 142 -8.88 -31.67 29.90
CA THR A 142 -9.17 -32.99 30.50
C THR A 142 -8.63 -34.16 29.67
N THR A 143 -8.00 -33.93 28.52
CA THR A 143 -7.58 -34.97 27.57
C THR A 143 -6.37 -34.51 26.73
N LEU A 144 -5.17 -34.71 27.30
CA LEU A 144 -3.88 -34.91 26.61
C LEU A 144 -3.02 -33.68 26.28
N GLU A 145 -1.74 -33.87 26.60
CA GLU A 145 -0.58 -32.98 26.45
C GLU A 145 -0.08 -32.87 25.00
N SER A 146 0.56 -31.73 24.71
CA SER A 146 1.57 -31.45 23.66
C SER A 146 1.18 -30.76 22.34
N SER A 147 1.77 -29.57 22.21
CA SER A 147 2.27 -28.85 21.02
C SER A 147 1.30 -28.19 20.03
N SER A 148 1.44 -26.86 19.88
CA SER A 148 1.93 -26.17 18.65
C SER A 148 1.45 -24.71 18.68
N GLY A 149 2.38 -23.76 18.71
CA GLY A 149 2.08 -22.33 18.72
C GLY A 149 2.44 -21.69 17.39
N GLU A 150 1.43 -21.33 16.61
CA GLU A 150 1.55 -20.64 15.32
C GLU A 150 1.57 -19.10 15.46
N ASP A 151 2.69 -18.56 14.99
CA ASP A 151 2.95 -17.36 14.16
C ASP A 151 2.00 -16.15 14.16
N SER A 152 2.58 -14.97 14.44
CA SER A 152 2.16 -13.65 13.93
C SER A 152 3.21 -12.59 14.33
N ASP A 153 4.20 -12.32 13.47
CA ASP A 153 5.07 -11.14 13.62
C ASP A 153 4.84 -10.12 12.50
N HIS A 154 4.29 -8.97 12.91
CA HIS A 154 4.19 -7.73 12.14
C HIS A 154 5.22 -6.78 12.76
N ASP A 155 6.43 -6.68 12.19
CA ASP A 155 7.46 -5.77 12.68
C ASP A 155 7.49 -4.47 11.86
N GLN A 156 7.02 -3.38 12.46
CA GLN A 156 7.33 -2.01 12.03
C GLN A 156 8.76 -1.68 12.51
N GLU A 157 9.70 -1.55 11.58
CA GLU A 157 11.06 -1.08 11.87
C GLU A 157 11.02 0.43 12.19
N GLN A 158 11.20 0.78 13.47
CA GLN A 158 11.51 2.15 13.87
C GLN A 158 12.89 2.53 13.35
N ILE A 159 12.93 3.50 12.43
CA ILE A 159 14.14 4.21 12.01
C ILE A 159 14.48 5.19 13.13
N ALA A 160 15.49 4.88 13.93
CA ALA A 160 16.23 5.86 14.71
C ALA A 160 17.54 6.14 13.98
N MET A 161 17.69 7.39 13.52
CA MET A 161 18.87 7.91 12.84
C MET A 161 20.12 7.81 13.74
N CYS A 162 21.24 7.56 13.08
CA CYS A 162 22.59 7.68 13.62
C CYS A 162 22.86 9.09 14.15
N ASP A 163 23.24 9.19 15.41
CA ASP A 163 24.48 9.85 15.83
C ASP A 163 24.80 9.37 17.25
N ASP A 164 25.96 8.75 17.44
CA ASP A 164 27.03 9.33 18.26
C ASP A 164 28.25 8.42 18.24
N GLU A 165 29.41 9.03 18.06
CA GLU A 165 30.73 8.43 18.12
C GLU A 165 31.00 8.01 19.56
N TYR A 166 30.60 6.79 19.95
CA TYR A 166 30.93 6.26 21.28
C TYR A 166 32.43 5.92 21.36
N LYS A 167 33.22 6.89 21.80
CA LYS A 167 34.50 6.62 22.48
C LYS A 167 34.18 6.02 23.86
N PRO A 168 34.85 4.93 24.26
CA PRO A 168 34.59 4.33 25.57
C PRO A 168 35.09 5.31 26.65
N VAL A 169 34.15 5.93 27.36
CA VAL A 169 34.46 6.71 28.56
C VAL A 169 34.83 5.71 29.66
N ALA A 170 36.06 5.80 30.14
CA ALA A 170 36.49 5.14 31.37
C ALA A 170 35.64 5.70 32.52
N SER A 171 34.70 4.90 33.01
CA SER A 171 33.90 5.25 34.18
C SER A 171 34.77 5.12 35.44
N SER A 172 35.29 6.24 35.92
CA SER A 172 35.72 6.40 37.30
C SER A 172 34.47 6.50 38.19
N SER A 173 34.15 5.43 38.90
CA SER A 173 33.24 5.47 40.05
C SER A 173 34.06 5.19 41.31
N THR A 174 34.32 6.26 42.07
CA THR A 174 34.62 6.22 43.50
C THR A 174 33.40 5.71 44.26
N ASP A 175 33.51 4.56 44.94
CA ASP A 175 33.17 4.36 46.37
C ASP A 175 33.30 2.87 46.77
N PRO A 176 33.50 2.55 48.07
CA PRO A 176 34.47 1.54 48.52
C PRO A 176 33.88 0.20 49.01
N ALA A 177 34.69 -0.87 48.85
CA ALA A 177 34.64 -2.20 49.51
C ALA A 177 33.35 -3.02 49.29
N ASP A 178 33.34 -4.32 48.95
CA ASP A 178 34.31 -5.39 49.12
C ASP A 178 33.88 -6.56 48.20
N CYS A 179 34.76 -6.99 47.28
CA CYS A 179 34.88 -8.34 46.69
C CYS A 179 35.71 -8.24 45.39
N ILE A 180 36.96 -8.70 45.45
CA ILE A 180 37.86 -8.74 44.30
C ILE A 180 37.38 -9.85 43.35
N THR A 181 36.58 -9.49 42.35
CA THR A 181 36.56 -10.21 41.07
C THR A 181 37.16 -9.28 40.02
N LYS A 182 38.39 -9.59 39.59
CA LYS A 182 39.07 -8.87 38.51
C LYS A 182 38.16 -8.90 37.26
N PRO A 183 37.95 -7.78 36.55
CA PRO A 183 37.17 -7.81 35.31
C PRO A 183 37.88 -8.73 34.31
N VAL A 184 37.23 -9.86 34.00
CA VAL A 184 37.73 -10.80 33.00
C VAL A 184 37.76 -10.05 31.65
N PRO A 185 38.89 -10.05 30.92
CA PRO A 185 38.93 -9.43 29.60
C PRO A 185 37.91 -10.14 28.71
N LYS A 186 36.88 -9.41 28.26
CA LYS A 186 35.90 -9.94 27.29
C LYS A 186 36.68 -10.32 26.04
N LYS A 187 36.70 -11.62 25.72
CA LYS A 187 37.33 -12.12 24.48
C LYS A 187 36.72 -11.36 23.30
N ALA A 188 37.58 -10.87 22.41
CA ALA A 188 37.14 -10.22 21.18
C ALA A 188 36.32 -11.23 20.37
N LYS A 189 35.09 -10.86 20.00
CA LYS A 189 34.23 -11.69 19.16
C LYS A 189 34.76 -11.70 17.73
N THR A 190 34.71 -12.85 17.07
CA THR A 190 35.10 -12.97 15.67
C THR A 190 34.06 -12.28 14.79
N ASP A 191 34.52 -11.40 13.89
CA ASP A 191 33.64 -10.72 12.93
C ASP A 191 33.41 -11.60 11.70
N VAL A 192 32.16 -12.00 11.50
CA VAL A 192 31.70 -12.81 10.37
C VAL A 192 30.82 -12.00 9.41
N LEU A 193 30.56 -10.72 9.72
CA LEU A 193 29.61 -9.87 9.01
C LEU A 193 30.26 -9.20 7.80
N THR A 194 30.54 -9.98 6.76
CA THR A 194 31.14 -9.47 5.51
C THR A 194 30.14 -8.64 4.70
N THR A 195 30.64 -7.74 3.85
CA THR A 195 29.81 -6.95 2.93
C THR A 195 28.99 -7.84 1.98
N GLY A 196 29.59 -8.94 1.50
CA GLY A 196 28.90 -9.93 0.67
C GLY A 196 27.75 -10.63 1.39
N LEU A 197 27.94 -11.01 2.66
CA LEU A 197 26.88 -11.57 3.49
C LEU A 197 25.74 -10.57 3.71
N MET A 198 26.06 -9.31 4.01
CA MET A 198 25.05 -8.27 4.19
C MET A 198 24.25 -8.03 2.90
N ALA A 199 24.92 -8.00 1.74
CA ALA A 199 24.27 -7.87 0.45
C ALA A 199 23.35 -9.05 0.12
N ALA A 200 23.74 -10.28 0.51
CA ALA A 200 22.89 -11.46 0.36
C ALA A 200 21.61 -11.33 1.20
N LEU A 201 21.72 -10.93 2.47
CA LEU A 201 20.57 -10.72 3.36
C LEU A 201 19.63 -9.60 2.88
N ASP A 202 20.17 -8.55 2.26
CA ASP A 202 19.38 -7.49 1.63
C ASP A 202 18.57 -8.01 0.43
N ARG A 203 19.19 -8.79 -0.45
CA ARG A 203 18.53 -9.36 -1.64
C ARG A 203 17.44 -10.37 -1.29
N THR A 204 17.67 -11.17 -0.25
CA THR A 204 16.67 -12.14 0.25
C THR A 204 15.61 -11.51 1.15
N GLN A 205 15.65 -10.18 1.35
CA GLN A 205 14.73 -9.44 2.23
C GLN A 205 14.65 -10.03 3.65
N THR A 206 15.75 -10.61 4.13
CA THR A 206 15.79 -11.23 5.44
C THR A 206 15.92 -10.15 6.50
N SER A 207 15.02 -10.12 7.49
CA SER A 207 15.08 -9.14 8.59
C SER A 207 16.34 -9.35 9.43
N SER A 208 16.80 -8.32 10.16
CA SER A 208 17.96 -8.47 11.05
C SER A 208 17.72 -9.49 12.17
N ARG A 209 16.45 -9.73 12.56
CA ARG A 209 16.07 -10.76 13.54
C ARG A 209 16.16 -12.15 12.92
N ASN A 210 15.60 -12.33 11.71
CA ASN A 210 15.63 -13.62 11.00
C ASN A 210 17.07 -14.01 10.63
N ALA A 211 17.90 -13.02 10.27
CA ALA A 211 19.30 -13.24 10.01
C ALA A 211 20.06 -13.79 11.22
N VAL A 212 19.71 -13.38 12.45
CA VAL A 212 20.31 -13.97 13.67
C VAL A 212 20.01 -15.47 13.73
N TYR A 213 18.76 -15.88 13.55
CA TYR A 213 18.39 -17.30 13.60
C TYR A 213 19.14 -18.12 12.55
N VAL A 214 19.16 -17.66 11.30
CA VAL A 214 19.86 -18.35 10.21
C VAL A 214 21.36 -18.44 10.48
N LEU A 215 21.99 -17.35 10.95
CA LEU A 215 23.43 -17.33 11.20
C LEU A 215 23.83 -18.13 12.44
N CYS A 216 23.02 -18.14 13.49
CA CYS A 216 23.26 -18.94 14.68
C CYS A 216 23.15 -20.44 14.37
N GLU A 217 22.11 -20.86 13.63
CA GLU A 217 21.91 -22.27 13.28
C GLU A 217 23.00 -22.77 12.33
N THR A 218 23.35 -21.96 11.31
CA THR A 218 24.43 -22.31 10.38
C THR A 218 25.79 -22.39 11.06
N ALA A 219 26.11 -21.45 11.97
CA ALA A 219 27.34 -21.52 12.76
C ALA A 219 27.38 -22.78 13.63
N SER A 220 26.27 -23.12 14.29
CA SER A 220 26.16 -24.32 15.14
C SER A 220 26.33 -25.60 14.32
N SER A 221 25.67 -25.69 13.16
CA SER A 221 25.75 -26.82 12.24
C SER A 221 27.16 -27.02 11.68
N LEU A 222 27.93 -25.94 11.51
CA LEU A 222 29.32 -25.97 11.06
C LEU A 222 30.32 -26.24 12.22
N GLY A 223 29.84 -26.43 13.45
CA GLY A 223 30.68 -26.69 14.62
C GLY A 223 31.33 -25.45 15.24
N HIS A 224 30.88 -24.24 14.90
CA HIS A 224 31.34 -23.00 15.51
C HIS A 224 30.55 -22.66 16.78
N ASN A 225 31.24 -22.13 17.78
CA ASN A 225 30.61 -21.64 19.01
C ASN A 225 29.93 -20.28 18.76
N VAL A 226 28.61 -20.19 18.90
CA VAL A 226 27.81 -18.99 18.63
C VAL A 226 28.20 -17.81 19.53
N ASP A 227 28.54 -18.03 20.80
CA ASP A 227 28.90 -16.97 21.75
C ASP A 227 30.21 -16.26 21.38
N SER A 228 31.09 -16.95 20.65
CA SER A 228 32.34 -16.41 20.16
C SER A 228 32.18 -15.49 18.93
N LEU A 229 31.01 -15.52 18.27
CA LEU A 229 30.76 -14.78 17.03
C LEU A 229 30.01 -13.46 17.29
N ASN A 230 30.25 -12.46 16.44
CA ASN A 230 29.55 -11.17 16.49
C ASN A 230 28.14 -11.21 15.85
N ILE A 231 27.32 -12.20 16.20
CA ILE A 231 25.98 -12.41 15.64
C ILE A 231 24.92 -11.85 16.60
N SER A 232 24.86 -10.53 16.72
CA SER A 232 23.78 -9.85 17.43
C SER A 232 22.91 -9.07 16.43
N ARG A 233 21.61 -8.91 16.74
CA ARG A 233 20.69 -8.11 15.89
C ARG A 233 21.27 -6.73 15.61
N ASN A 234 21.81 -6.06 16.62
CA ASN A 234 22.36 -4.71 16.49
C ASN A 234 23.66 -4.70 15.69
N SER A 235 24.52 -5.72 15.85
CA SER A 235 25.76 -5.86 15.06
C SER A 235 25.43 -6.04 13.58
N ILE A 236 24.47 -6.93 13.26
CA ILE A 236 24.00 -7.16 11.89
C ILE A 236 23.41 -5.89 11.30
N HIS A 237 22.55 -5.19 12.04
CA HIS A 237 21.96 -3.95 11.59
C HIS A 237 23.02 -2.89 11.25
N ARG A 238 23.99 -2.67 12.15
CA ARG A 238 25.10 -1.73 11.91
C ARG A 238 25.96 -2.14 10.71
N ALA A 239 26.26 -3.43 10.57
CA ALA A 239 27.01 -3.96 9.43
C ALA A 239 26.27 -3.75 8.11
N ARG A 240 24.93 -3.92 8.08
CA ARG A 240 24.09 -3.59 6.91
C ARG A 240 24.12 -2.11 6.59
N CYS A 241 23.96 -1.23 7.58
CA CYS A 241 24.06 0.22 7.36
C CYS A 241 25.41 0.59 6.75
N LYS A 242 26.51 0.07 7.29
CA LYS A 242 27.86 0.29 6.74
C LYS A 242 28.00 -0.24 5.31
N ALA A 243 27.53 -1.46 5.04
CA ALA A 243 27.58 -2.05 3.71
C ALA A 243 26.77 -1.24 2.68
N ARG A 244 25.58 -0.74 3.06
CA ARG A 244 24.74 0.12 2.22
C ARG A 244 25.39 1.48 1.95
N THR A 245 26.03 2.08 2.94
CA THR A 245 26.79 3.33 2.74
C THR A 245 27.93 3.12 1.75
N ILE A 246 28.70 2.04 1.89
CA ILE A 246 29.79 1.70 0.96
C ILE A 246 29.24 1.49 -0.46
N ALA A 247 28.15 0.74 -0.61
CA ALA A 247 27.51 0.50 -1.90
C ALA A 247 27.01 1.81 -2.54
N ALA A 248 26.41 2.70 -1.76
CA ALA A 248 25.96 4.02 -2.24
C ALA A 248 27.13 4.91 -2.68
N SER A 249 28.25 4.89 -1.95
CA SER A 249 29.46 5.61 -2.36
C SER A 249 30.04 5.07 -3.66
N HIS A 250 30.08 3.73 -3.82
CA HIS A 250 30.56 3.10 -5.05
C HIS A 250 29.69 3.47 -6.26
N LEU A 251 28.36 3.41 -6.10
CA LEU A 251 27.39 3.80 -7.14
C LEU A 251 27.59 5.26 -7.61
N LYS A 252 28.00 6.17 -6.72
CA LYS A 252 28.28 7.57 -7.09
C LYS A 252 29.62 7.74 -7.82
N SER A 253 30.63 6.95 -7.49
CA SER A 253 31.96 7.07 -8.10
C SER A 253 32.08 6.46 -9.51
N GLU A 254 31.17 5.54 -9.87
CA GLU A 254 31.28 4.70 -11.08
C GLU A 254 30.52 5.27 -12.29
N PHE A 255 30.42 6.60 -12.42
CA PHE A 255 29.64 7.21 -13.50
C PHE A 255 30.28 7.02 -14.88
N LEU A 256 29.54 6.37 -15.79
CA LEU A 256 30.00 6.08 -17.15
C LEU A 256 29.63 7.21 -18.11
N SER A 257 30.64 7.83 -18.74
CA SER A 257 30.45 8.87 -19.76
C SER A 257 30.10 8.25 -21.13
N VAL A 258 28.82 7.93 -21.33
CA VAL A 258 28.31 7.42 -22.62
C VAL A 258 27.59 8.53 -23.40
N ASN A 259 27.75 8.54 -24.72
CA ASN A 259 27.28 9.62 -25.60
C ASN A 259 25.74 9.71 -25.76
N HIS A 260 25.01 8.61 -25.55
CA HIS A 260 23.56 8.58 -25.68
C HIS A 260 22.97 7.92 -24.43
N LEU A 261 22.28 8.74 -23.63
CA LEU A 261 21.70 8.36 -22.35
C LEU A 261 20.21 8.64 -22.39
N THR A 262 19.42 7.70 -21.88
CA THR A 262 17.98 7.84 -21.66
C THR A 262 17.74 7.97 -20.17
N VAL A 263 16.98 8.98 -19.78
CA VAL A 263 16.63 9.23 -18.38
C VAL A 263 15.26 8.61 -18.10
N HIS A 264 15.16 7.85 -17.02
CA HIS A 264 13.93 7.26 -16.51
C HIS A 264 13.67 7.81 -15.12
N TRP A 265 12.42 8.16 -14.82
CA TRP A 265 12.02 8.54 -13.47
C TRP A 265 10.60 8.06 -13.21
N ASP A 266 10.36 7.57 -12.00
CA ASP A 266 9.03 7.18 -11.54
C ASP A 266 8.89 7.44 -10.04
N GLY A 267 7.88 8.19 -9.64
CA GLY A 267 7.69 8.63 -8.25
C GLY A 267 7.18 7.50 -7.36
N LYS A 268 7.68 7.41 -6.13
CA LYS A 268 7.17 6.48 -5.12
C LYS A 268 6.99 7.15 -3.78
N LEU A 269 5.80 6.99 -3.22
CA LEU A 269 5.51 7.44 -1.87
C LEU A 269 6.17 6.50 -0.85
N LEU A 270 7.14 7.02 -0.09
CA LEU A 270 7.90 6.28 0.93
C LEU A 270 7.81 7.03 2.27
N GLU A 271 7.98 6.33 3.38
CA GLU A 271 8.12 7.02 4.67
C GLU A 271 9.42 7.86 4.68
N ASP A 272 9.37 9.03 5.30
CA ASP A 272 10.55 9.86 5.46
C ASP A 272 11.55 9.20 6.43
N LEU A 273 12.85 9.49 6.23
CA LEU A 273 13.88 8.93 7.11
C LEU A 273 13.86 9.56 8.51
N THR A 274 13.33 10.78 8.61
CA THR A 274 13.28 11.60 9.82
C THR A 274 11.88 11.73 10.42
N THR A 275 10.83 11.61 9.62
CA THR A 275 9.44 11.76 10.08
C THR A 275 8.62 10.54 9.71
N ARG A 276 7.53 10.27 10.45
CA ARG A 276 6.57 9.21 10.09
C ARG A 276 5.62 9.63 8.96
N GLU A 277 5.98 10.66 8.22
CA GLU A 277 5.18 11.16 7.11
C GLU A 277 5.60 10.44 5.83
N HIS A 278 4.62 10.21 4.97
CA HIS A 278 4.87 9.71 3.64
C HIS A 278 5.26 10.86 2.72
N VAL A 279 6.45 10.76 2.12
CA VAL A 279 7.04 11.74 1.22
C VAL A 279 7.23 11.12 -0.15
N ASP A 280 7.02 11.92 -1.19
CA ASP A 280 7.24 11.44 -2.56
C ASP A 280 8.75 11.44 -2.83
N ARG A 281 9.27 10.27 -3.20
CA ARG A 281 10.67 10.08 -3.57
C ARG A 281 10.74 9.70 -5.02
N LEU A 282 11.57 10.41 -5.77
CA LEU A 282 11.68 10.26 -7.20
C LEU A 282 13.02 9.59 -7.56
N PRO A 283 13.11 8.26 -7.68
CA PRO A 283 14.27 7.63 -8.28
C PRO A 283 14.46 8.10 -9.72
N ILE A 284 15.65 8.60 -10.02
CA ILE A 284 16.06 9.05 -11.35
C ILE A 284 17.18 8.10 -11.81
N LEU A 285 16.92 7.36 -12.88
CA LEU A 285 17.84 6.42 -13.47
C LEU A 285 18.29 6.92 -14.84
N ILE A 286 19.50 6.54 -15.22
CA ILE A 286 20.02 6.71 -16.55
C ILE A 286 20.33 5.33 -17.12
N SER A 287 19.92 5.09 -18.35
CA SER A 287 20.30 3.91 -19.13
C SER A 287 20.94 4.29 -20.45
N GLY A 288 21.98 3.58 -20.87
CA GLY A 288 22.65 3.71 -22.16
C GLY A 288 23.15 2.36 -22.67
N VAL A 289 23.96 2.37 -23.72
CA VAL A 289 24.52 1.12 -24.28
C VAL A 289 25.45 0.47 -23.24
N GLY A 290 25.00 -0.62 -22.63
CA GLY A 290 25.75 -1.38 -21.64
C GLY A 290 25.82 -0.75 -20.25
N CYS A 291 25.02 0.29 -19.97
CA CYS A 291 25.00 0.94 -18.66
C CYS A 291 23.56 1.21 -18.18
N GLU A 292 23.32 0.95 -16.91
CA GLU A 292 22.14 1.39 -16.16
C GLU A 292 22.62 1.84 -14.78
N GLN A 293 22.30 3.08 -14.41
CA GLN A 293 22.80 3.67 -13.17
C GLN A 293 21.74 4.56 -12.53
N LEU A 294 21.62 4.46 -11.20
CA LEU A 294 20.81 5.35 -10.40
C LEU A 294 21.58 6.65 -10.15
N LEU A 295 21.04 7.79 -10.60
CA LEU A 295 21.62 9.11 -10.33
C LEU A 295 21.31 9.57 -8.91
N ALA A 296 20.02 9.65 -8.59
CA ALA A 296 19.55 10.26 -7.37
C ALA A 296 18.15 9.76 -7.00
N VAL A 297 17.79 9.97 -5.73
CA VAL A 297 16.44 9.74 -5.21
C VAL A 297 15.99 10.96 -4.40
N PRO A 298 15.79 12.14 -5.03
CA PRO A 298 15.38 13.35 -4.34
C PRO A 298 14.06 13.19 -3.58
N LYS A 299 13.98 13.86 -2.43
CA LYS A 299 12.73 14.09 -1.70
C LYS A 299 11.97 15.21 -2.40
N LEU A 300 10.73 14.96 -2.80
CA LEU A 300 9.87 16.00 -3.36
C LEU A 300 8.94 16.58 -2.28
N SER A 301 8.67 17.88 -2.39
CA SER A 301 7.66 18.57 -1.58
C SER A 301 6.23 18.26 -2.06
N SER A 302 6.08 17.91 -3.33
CA SER A 302 4.81 17.57 -3.97
C SER A 302 5.05 16.61 -5.15
N GLY A 303 4.10 15.70 -5.40
CA GLY A 303 4.14 14.75 -6.52
C GLY A 303 3.60 15.31 -7.84
N THR A 304 3.58 16.63 -8.02
CA THR A 304 3.15 17.25 -9.29
C THR A 304 4.20 17.03 -10.38
N GLY A 305 3.75 16.97 -11.63
CA GLY A 305 4.65 16.79 -12.78
C GLY A 305 5.71 17.91 -12.89
N GLU A 306 5.38 19.13 -12.48
CA GLU A 306 6.33 20.26 -12.44
C GLU A 306 7.45 20.04 -11.40
N SER A 307 7.11 19.61 -10.19
CA SER A 307 8.09 19.31 -9.15
C SER A 307 8.99 18.14 -9.54
N GLN A 308 8.43 17.11 -10.17
CA GLN A 308 9.21 15.98 -10.70
C GLN A 308 10.16 16.42 -11.81
N ALA A 309 9.67 17.17 -12.81
CA ALA A 309 10.51 17.66 -13.92
C ALA A 309 11.66 18.56 -13.43
N THR A 310 11.38 19.44 -12.47
CA THR A 310 12.40 20.33 -11.88
C THR A 310 13.49 19.54 -11.16
N ALA A 311 13.11 18.52 -10.38
CA ALA A 311 14.07 17.65 -9.70
C ALA A 311 14.96 16.89 -10.70
N VAL A 312 14.37 16.34 -11.76
CA VAL A 312 15.12 15.63 -12.82
C VAL A 312 16.15 16.54 -13.48
N VAL A 313 15.75 17.75 -13.88
CA VAL A 313 16.65 18.71 -14.55
C VAL A 313 17.80 19.13 -13.64
N ASN A 314 17.56 19.28 -12.33
CA ASN A 314 18.60 19.66 -11.37
C ASN A 314 19.64 18.55 -11.17
N GLU A 315 19.22 17.29 -11.13
CA GLU A 315 20.12 16.14 -10.92
C GLU A 315 20.93 15.79 -12.18
N ILE A 316 20.40 16.04 -13.38
CA ILE A 316 21.15 15.83 -14.64
C ILE A 316 22.26 16.87 -14.84
N LYS A 317 22.12 18.07 -14.27
CA LYS A 317 23.04 19.20 -14.45
C LYS A 317 24.24 19.20 -13.49
N GLN A 318 24.29 18.29 -12.52
CA GLN A 318 25.40 18.13 -11.57
C GLN A 318 26.55 17.34 -12.19
#